data_AF-A0A1Q8G5X8-F1
#
_entry.id   AF-A0A1Q8G5X8-F1
#
_cell.length_a   1.000
_cell.length_b   1.000
_cell.length_c   1.000
_cell.angle_alpha   90.00
_cell.angle_beta   90.00
_cell.angle_gamma   90.00
#
_symmetry.space_group_name_H-M   'P 1'
#
loop_
_entity.id
_entity.type
_entity.pdbx_description
1 polymer ?
#
loop_
_entity_poly.entity_id
_entity_poly.type
_entity_poly.pdbx_seq_one_letter_code
_entity_poly.pdbx_strand_id
1 'polypeptide(L)'
;MIRPTQLHLLRVVVSLLLATILAGCASRPQWPDTPALNTAGVDQRKVLDHVPFHAQELYQCGPASLAMMLNSQGLNTNPAVLKELVYLPARQGSLKVEMVSAARSHGLLVYPLDGSLKSLLEEIASGHPVLVMQNLRFDWWPQWHFAVAIGYDASDRSIILHTGTQERHEQALEVFMATWDRADNWAAVILPPDRLPATAQPLRYLTSANDLETTGRTIAATEAYRTAEQAWPDQPAAIMGQGNIAWQQGQVDLAAQHFLRLTAKFPNLAAGWNNLAHALATQGCATASRTAASCASAIDPERFDGNVQNDSDRPRPVECPALDCPTPIH
;
A
#
# COMPACT_ATOMS: atom_id res chain seq x y z
N MET A 1 27.85 -55.52 19.62
CA MET A 1 26.83 -56.46 19.08
C MET A 1 25.45 -55.96 19.45
N ILE A 2 24.76 -55.28 18.54
CA ILE A 2 23.38 -54.84 18.77
C ILE A 2 22.49 -56.08 18.64
N ARG A 3 21.68 -56.36 19.67
CA ARG A 3 20.76 -57.53 19.64
C ARG A 3 19.71 -57.33 18.54
N PRO A 4 19.33 -58.38 17.80
CA PRO A 4 18.41 -58.28 16.65
C PRO A 4 17.06 -57.61 17.00
N THR A 5 16.60 -57.73 18.25
CA THR A 5 15.39 -57.07 18.76
C THR A 5 15.51 -55.54 18.85
N GLN A 6 16.69 -54.99 19.12
CA GLN A 6 16.91 -53.53 19.13
C GLN A 6 16.93 -52.93 17.72
N LEU A 7 17.36 -53.71 16.72
CA LEU A 7 17.30 -53.30 15.31
C LEU A 7 15.87 -53.21 14.79
N HIS A 8 14.98 -54.11 15.22
CA HIS A 8 13.55 -54.07 14.89
C HIS A 8 12.84 -52.88 15.54
N LEU A 9 13.12 -52.60 16.82
CA LEU A 9 12.52 -51.47 17.51
C LEU A 9 12.94 -50.13 16.87
N LEU A 10 14.22 -49.99 16.50
CA LEU A 10 14.73 -48.80 15.81
C LEU A 10 14.05 -48.61 14.45
N ARG A 11 13.87 -49.68 13.66
CA ARG A 11 13.17 -49.62 12.37
C ARG A 11 11.71 -49.18 12.52
N VAL A 12 11.00 -49.70 13.52
CA VAL A 12 9.61 -49.31 13.78
C VAL A 12 9.50 -47.85 14.19
N VAL A 13 10.40 -47.38 15.06
CA VAL A 13 10.44 -45.98 15.51
C VAL A 13 10.78 -45.03 14.35
N VAL A 14 11.76 -45.37 13.51
CA VAL A 14 12.11 -44.58 12.31
C VAL A 14 10.96 -44.55 11.32
N SER A 15 10.29 -45.68 11.05
CA SER A 15 9.14 -45.73 10.15
C SER A 15 7.94 -44.94 10.69
N LEU A 16 7.69 -44.95 12.00
CA LEU A 16 6.64 -44.15 12.63
C LEU A 16 6.97 -42.66 12.57
N LEU A 17 8.22 -42.26 12.82
CA LEU A 17 8.68 -40.88 12.64
C LEU A 17 8.58 -40.41 11.18
N LEU A 18 8.91 -41.28 10.22
CA LEU A 18 8.78 -40.95 8.80
C LEU A 18 7.30 -40.78 8.40
N ALA A 19 6.43 -41.64 8.93
CA ALA A 19 4.99 -41.57 8.70
C ALA A 19 4.34 -40.32 9.32
N THR A 20 4.80 -39.88 10.51
CA THR A 20 4.31 -38.64 11.13
C THR A 20 4.82 -37.38 10.42
N ILE A 21 6.05 -37.40 9.88
CA ILE A 21 6.58 -36.32 9.04
C ILE A 21 5.82 -36.23 7.70
N LEU A 22 5.40 -37.37 7.13
CA LEU A 22 4.59 -37.43 5.91
C LEU A 22 3.11 -37.11 6.13
N ALA A 23 2.63 -37.19 7.38
CA ALA A 23 1.27 -36.82 7.78
C ALA A 23 1.12 -35.33 8.16
N GLY A 24 2.12 -34.49 7.85
CA GLY A 24 1.93 -33.05 7.90
C GLY A 24 0.76 -32.67 7.00
N CYS A 25 -0.32 -32.16 7.59
CA CYS A 25 -1.51 -31.74 6.87
C CYS A 25 -1.15 -30.65 5.87
N ALA A 26 -0.89 -31.02 4.62
CA ALA A 26 -0.85 -30.09 3.50
C ALA A 26 -2.30 -29.67 3.22
N SER A 27 -2.78 -28.68 3.98
CA SER A 27 -4.06 -28.04 3.74
C SER A 27 -4.07 -27.51 2.31
N ARG A 28 -4.88 -28.11 1.43
CA ARG A 28 -5.00 -27.64 0.05
C ARG A 28 -5.55 -26.21 0.07
N PRO A 29 -4.93 -25.25 -0.63
CA PRO A 29 -5.49 -23.92 -0.72
C PRO A 29 -6.89 -23.99 -1.35
N GLN A 30 -7.85 -23.35 -0.69
CA GLN A 30 -9.22 -23.31 -1.16
C GLN A 30 -9.38 -22.14 -2.16
N TRP A 31 -10.08 -22.38 -3.26
CA TRP A 31 -10.54 -21.28 -4.11
C TRP A 31 -11.58 -20.49 -3.33
N PRO A 32 -11.42 -19.18 -3.14
CA PRO A 32 -12.33 -18.43 -2.30
C PRO A 32 -13.70 -18.35 -3.00
N ASP A 33 -14.72 -18.91 -2.36
CA ASP A 33 -16.10 -18.92 -2.83
C ASP A 33 -16.90 -17.99 -1.92
N THR A 34 -17.04 -16.73 -2.34
CA THR A 34 -17.83 -15.73 -1.60
C THR A 34 -18.75 -14.99 -2.56
N PRO A 35 -19.95 -14.57 -2.12
CA PRO A 35 -20.88 -13.83 -2.98
C PRO A 35 -20.28 -12.56 -3.61
N ALA A 36 -19.39 -11.87 -2.91
CA ALA A 36 -18.70 -10.68 -3.40
C ALA A 36 -17.77 -11.01 -4.59
N LEU A 37 -17.00 -12.08 -4.48
CA LEU A 37 -16.13 -12.59 -5.54
C LEU A 37 -16.93 -13.06 -6.77
N ASN A 38 -18.05 -13.75 -6.54
CA ASN A 38 -18.92 -14.22 -7.62
C ASN A 38 -19.56 -13.04 -8.37
N THR A 39 -19.93 -11.97 -7.65
CA THR A 39 -20.42 -10.73 -8.28
C THR A 39 -19.32 -10.02 -9.08
N ALA A 40 -18.07 -10.11 -8.64
CA ALA A 40 -16.91 -9.61 -9.37
C ALA A 40 -16.49 -10.51 -10.56
N GLY A 41 -17.16 -11.66 -10.77
CA GLY A 41 -16.85 -12.60 -11.86
C GLY A 41 -15.65 -13.51 -11.60
N VAL A 42 -15.27 -13.70 -10.33
CA VAL A 42 -14.11 -14.51 -9.92
C VAL A 42 -14.34 -16.02 -10.08
N ASP A 43 -15.58 -16.44 -10.28
CA ASP A 43 -15.97 -17.79 -10.66
C ASP A 43 -15.75 -18.12 -12.14
N GLN A 44 -15.34 -17.13 -12.95
CA GLN A 44 -15.08 -17.27 -14.38
C GLN A 44 -13.58 -17.15 -14.70
N ARG A 45 -13.22 -17.31 -15.97
CA ARG A 45 -11.87 -16.99 -16.45
C ARG A 45 -11.77 -15.48 -16.72
N LYS A 46 -10.73 -14.84 -16.19
CA LYS A 46 -10.41 -13.43 -16.43
C LYS A 46 -8.95 -13.28 -16.81
N VAL A 47 -8.67 -12.51 -17.85
CA VAL A 47 -7.31 -12.11 -18.26
C VAL A 47 -7.31 -10.62 -18.60
N LEU A 48 -6.29 -9.90 -18.13
CA LEU A 48 -6.07 -8.48 -18.41
C LEU A 48 -5.18 -8.32 -19.64
N ASP A 49 -5.78 -8.30 -20.82
CA ASP A 49 -5.04 -8.24 -22.10
C ASP A 49 -4.29 -6.93 -22.34
N HIS A 50 -4.61 -5.88 -21.58
CA HIS A 50 -3.97 -4.57 -21.69
C HIS A 50 -2.62 -4.48 -20.98
N VAL A 51 -2.23 -5.51 -20.21
CA VAL A 51 -0.94 -5.53 -19.51
C VAL A 51 0.13 -5.95 -20.51
N PRO A 52 1.11 -5.09 -20.83
CA PRO A 52 2.14 -5.45 -21.80
C PRO A 52 3.07 -6.51 -21.20
N PHE A 53 3.65 -7.34 -22.06
CA PHE A 53 4.65 -8.31 -21.65
C PHE A 53 6.08 -7.81 -21.90
N HIS A 54 6.93 -7.89 -20.88
CA HIS A 54 8.38 -7.70 -20.99
C HIS A 54 9.07 -8.98 -20.53
N ALA A 55 9.78 -9.64 -21.46
CA ALA A 55 10.51 -10.87 -21.14
C ALA A 55 11.58 -10.61 -20.07
N GLN A 56 11.56 -11.41 -19.01
CA GLN A 56 12.47 -11.28 -17.88
C GLN A 56 13.68 -12.19 -18.10
N GLU A 57 14.76 -11.63 -18.62
CA GLU A 57 16.05 -12.32 -18.70
C GLU A 57 16.73 -12.41 -17.32
N LEU A 58 17.86 -13.12 -17.24
CA LEU A 58 18.58 -13.37 -15.99
C LEU A 58 18.81 -12.05 -15.23
N TYR A 59 18.38 -12.00 -13.96
CA TYR A 59 18.47 -10.84 -13.07
C TYR A 59 17.62 -9.61 -13.43
N GLN A 60 16.64 -9.74 -14.33
CA GLN A 60 15.76 -8.64 -14.76
C GLN A 60 14.29 -8.78 -14.32
N CYS A 61 13.96 -9.75 -13.45
CA CYS A 61 12.58 -9.98 -13.01
C CYS A 61 11.93 -8.75 -12.34
N GLY A 62 12.71 -7.98 -11.56
CA GLY A 62 12.27 -6.71 -10.97
C GLY A 62 11.98 -5.61 -12.00
N PRO A 63 13.00 -5.11 -12.76
CA PRO A 63 12.79 -4.06 -13.75
C PRO A 63 11.71 -4.38 -14.78
N ALA A 64 11.62 -5.65 -15.21
CA ALA A 64 10.62 -6.05 -16.19
C ALA A 64 9.21 -6.11 -15.59
N SER A 65 9.04 -6.68 -14.39
CA SER A 65 7.73 -6.65 -13.71
C SER A 65 7.28 -5.22 -13.41
N LEU A 66 8.20 -4.34 -13.00
CA LEU A 66 7.89 -2.94 -12.80
C LEU A 66 7.48 -2.27 -14.12
N ALA A 67 8.21 -2.49 -15.23
CA ALA A 67 7.84 -1.93 -16.53
C ALA A 67 6.43 -2.35 -16.94
N MET A 68 6.06 -3.62 -16.76
CA MET A 68 4.69 -4.11 -17.05
C MET A 68 3.65 -3.39 -16.21
N MET A 69 3.89 -3.24 -14.89
CA MET A 69 2.99 -2.52 -13.99
C MET A 69 2.86 -1.04 -14.37
N LEU A 70 3.96 -0.33 -14.59
CA LEU A 70 3.95 1.09 -14.94
C LEU A 70 3.25 1.33 -16.29
N ASN A 71 3.57 0.52 -17.30
CA ASN A 71 2.99 0.67 -18.63
C ASN A 71 1.49 0.31 -18.66
N SER A 72 1.02 -0.60 -17.79
CA SER A 72 -0.43 -0.85 -17.61
C SER A 72 -1.19 0.40 -17.13
N GLN A 73 -0.48 1.35 -16.52
CA GLN A 73 -1.03 2.64 -16.10
C GLN A 73 -0.82 3.76 -17.14
N GLY A 74 -0.41 3.41 -18.36
CA GLY A 74 -0.22 4.35 -19.47
C GLY A 74 1.14 5.04 -19.49
N LEU A 75 2.09 4.64 -18.65
CA LEU A 75 3.47 5.12 -18.76
C LEU A 75 4.15 4.47 -19.97
N ASN A 76 5.19 5.12 -20.49
CA ASN A 76 6.04 4.57 -21.54
C ASN A 76 7.46 4.37 -21.01
N THR A 77 7.70 3.22 -20.39
CA THR A 77 9.01 2.83 -19.84
C THR A 77 9.35 1.38 -20.21
N ASN A 78 10.58 0.97 -19.96
CA ASN A 78 11.05 -0.38 -20.27
C ASN A 78 12.06 -0.88 -19.21
N PRO A 79 12.33 -2.19 -19.17
CA PRO A 79 13.20 -2.78 -18.15
C PRO A 79 14.62 -2.18 -18.16
N ALA A 80 15.15 -1.81 -19.33
CA ALA A 80 16.50 -1.26 -19.45
C ALA A 80 16.62 0.11 -18.77
N VAL A 81 15.60 0.97 -18.87
CA VAL A 81 15.55 2.28 -18.18
C VAL A 81 15.40 2.09 -16.67
N LEU A 82 14.56 1.15 -16.25
CA LEU A 82 14.25 0.95 -14.82
C LEU A 82 15.36 0.21 -14.07
N LYS A 83 16.27 -0.49 -14.77
CA LYS A 83 17.37 -1.23 -14.16
C LYS A 83 18.18 -0.36 -13.20
N GLU A 84 18.51 0.87 -13.59
CA GLU A 84 19.29 1.79 -12.75
C GLU A 84 18.56 2.24 -11.48
N LEU A 85 17.22 2.10 -11.45
CA LEU A 85 16.39 2.48 -10.30
C LEU A 85 16.14 1.32 -9.33
N VAL A 86 16.08 0.08 -9.84
CA VAL A 86 15.63 -1.07 -9.02
C VAL A 86 16.60 -2.24 -8.94
N TYR A 87 17.65 -2.29 -9.76
CA TYR A 87 18.60 -3.39 -9.74
C TYR A 87 19.71 -3.16 -8.71
N LEU A 88 19.92 -4.13 -7.84
CA LEU A 88 21.02 -4.13 -6.86
C LEU A 88 22.07 -5.19 -7.26
N PRO A 89 23.25 -4.77 -7.78
CA PRO A 89 24.30 -5.70 -8.19
C PRO A 89 24.76 -6.65 -7.07
N ALA A 90 24.88 -6.13 -5.84
CA ALA A 90 25.29 -6.91 -4.66
C ALA A 90 24.28 -8.01 -4.28
N ARG A 91 23.03 -7.90 -4.73
CA ARG A 91 21.96 -8.88 -4.47
C ARG A 91 21.52 -9.64 -5.73
N GLN A 92 22.15 -9.35 -6.86
CA GLN A 92 21.82 -9.92 -8.18
C GLN A 92 20.32 -9.89 -8.47
N GLY A 93 19.62 -8.81 -8.11
CA GLY A 93 18.17 -8.70 -8.23
C GLY A 93 17.61 -7.39 -7.68
N SER A 94 16.28 -7.33 -7.55
CA SER A 94 15.55 -6.19 -6.97
C SER A 94 14.88 -6.59 -5.66
N LEU A 95 14.67 -5.67 -4.73
CA LEU A 95 13.86 -5.94 -3.53
C LEU A 95 12.52 -5.21 -3.61
N LYS A 96 11.62 -5.61 -2.72
CA LYS A 96 10.28 -5.02 -2.53
C LYS A 96 10.39 -3.49 -2.38
N VAL A 97 11.36 -3.00 -1.62
CA VAL A 97 11.53 -1.57 -1.32
C VAL A 97 11.93 -0.76 -2.55
N GLU A 98 12.87 -1.24 -3.37
CA GLU A 98 13.27 -0.51 -4.59
C GLU A 98 12.14 -0.49 -5.62
N MET A 99 11.40 -1.60 -5.75
CA MET A 99 10.23 -1.66 -6.62
C MET A 99 9.17 -0.61 -6.23
N VAL A 100 8.87 -0.53 -4.93
CA VAL A 100 7.93 0.44 -4.37
C VAL A 100 8.44 1.88 -4.56
N SER A 101 9.71 2.13 -4.23
CA SER A 101 10.33 3.46 -4.36
C SER A 101 10.34 3.95 -5.81
N ALA A 102 10.71 3.07 -6.76
CA ALA A 102 10.73 3.42 -8.17
C ALA A 102 9.32 3.72 -8.71
N ALA A 103 8.30 2.94 -8.33
CA ALA A 103 6.92 3.25 -8.71
C ALA A 103 6.44 4.60 -8.16
N ARG A 104 6.73 4.90 -6.89
CA ARG A 104 6.47 6.21 -6.28
C ARG A 104 7.23 7.33 -6.98
N SER A 105 8.45 7.06 -7.43
CA SER A 105 9.27 8.05 -8.13
C SER A 105 8.57 8.60 -9.39
N HIS A 106 7.71 7.79 -10.01
CA HIS A 106 6.84 8.11 -11.13
C HIS A 106 5.47 8.71 -10.73
N GLY A 107 5.27 9.03 -9.46
CA GLY A 107 4.02 9.63 -8.96
C GLY A 107 2.85 8.65 -8.83
N LEU A 108 3.11 7.34 -8.88
CA LEU A 108 2.08 6.32 -8.69
C LEU A 108 1.95 5.91 -7.23
N LEU A 109 0.72 5.66 -6.82
CA LEU A 109 0.40 5.10 -5.51
C LEU A 109 0.65 3.60 -5.52
N VAL A 110 1.44 3.13 -4.56
CA VAL A 110 1.68 1.70 -4.35
C VAL A 110 0.86 1.24 -3.14
N TYR A 111 -0.15 0.42 -3.39
CA TYR A 111 -1.05 -0.10 -2.36
C TYR A 111 -0.74 -1.57 -2.06
N PRO A 112 -0.23 -1.89 -0.86
CA PRO A 112 0.00 -3.27 -0.47
C PRO A 112 -1.32 -4.03 -0.24
N LEU A 113 -1.42 -5.26 -0.71
CA LEU A 113 -2.55 -6.13 -0.40
C LEU A 113 -2.39 -6.77 0.98
N ASP A 114 -3.46 -7.42 1.47
CA ASP A 114 -3.46 -8.07 2.79
C ASP A 114 -2.83 -9.47 2.79
N GLY A 115 -2.28 -9.91 1.66
CA GLY A 115 -1.73 -11.24 1.47
C GLY A 115 -2.77 -12.33 1.27
N SER A 116 -4.06 -11.99 1.13
CA SER A 116 -5.10 -12.98 0.83
C SER A 116 -5.27 -13.18 -0.68
N LEU A 117 -5.51 -14.43 -1.07
CA LEU A 117 -5.88 -14.79 -2.44
C LEU A 117 -7.16 -14.05 -2.88
N LYS A 118 -8.11 -13.88 -1.95
CA LYS A 118 -9.35 -13.12 -2.19
C LYS A 118 -9.04 -11.71 -2.71
N SER A 119 -8.24 -10.93 -1.99
CA SER A 119 -7.91 -9.56 -2.39
C SER A 119 -7.16 -9.50 -3.72
N LEU A 120 -6.26 -10.46 -3.97
CA LEU A 120 -5.57 -10.57 -5.26
C LEU A 120 -6.56 -10.78 -6.42
N LEU A 121 -7.53 -11.69 -6.26
CA LEU A 121 -8.53 -11.97 -7.29
C LEU A 121 -9.50 -10.80 -7.49
N GLU A 122 -9.89 -10.08 -6.43
CA GLU A 122 -10.74 -8.88 -6.50
C GLU A 122 -10.09 -7.75 -7.28
N GLU A 123 -8.79 -7.51 -7.09
CA GLU A 123 -8.05 -6.51 -7.87
C GLU A 123 -8.00 -6.88 -9.35
N ILE A 124 -7.66 -8.14 -9.67
CA ILE A 124 -7.61 -8.62 -11.06
C ILE A 124 -8.99 -8.54 -11.72
N ALA A 125 -10.04 -8.95 -11.01
CA ALA A 125 -11.43 -8.85 -11.46
C ALA A 125 -11.82 -7.41 -11.81
N SER A 126 -11.33 -6.45 -11.01
CA SER A 126 -11.55 -5.02 -11.17
C SER A 126 -10.64 -4.37 -12.22
N GLY A 127 -9.80 -5.13 -12.90
CA GLY A 127 -8.94 -4.63 -13.98
C GLY A 127 -7.54 -4.22 -13.52
N HIS A 128 -7.15 -4.46 -12.28
CA HIS A 128 -5.84 -4.09 -11.76
C HIS A 128 -4.88 -5.29 -11.80
N PRO A 129 -3.77 -5.23 -12.56
CA PRO A 129 -2.73 -6.24 -12.43
C PRO A 129 -2.11 -6.17 -11.04
N VAL A 130 -1.66 -7.31 -10.52
CA VAL A 130 -1.08 -7.41 -9.17
C VAL A 130 0.38 -7.81 -9.30
N LEU A 131 1.26 -6.96 -8.77
CA LEU A 131 2.68 -7.28 -8.62
C LEU A 131 2.83 -8.24 -7.43
N VAL A 132 3.40 -9.42 -7.67
CA VAL A 132 3.60 -10.44 -6.64
C VAL A 132 5.07 -10.81 -6.52
N MET A 133 5.47 -11.25 -5.32
CA MET A 133 6.78 -11.82 -5.09
C MET A 133 6.63 -13.31 -4.76
N GLN A 134 7.40 -14.16 -5.42
CA GLN A 134 7.42 -15.59 -5.19
C GLN A 134 8.83 -16.03 -4.78
N ASN A 135 8.91 -17.07 -3.95
CA ASN A 135 10.11 -17.88 -3.80
C ASN A 135 9.94 -19.18 -4.59
N LEU A 136 10.59 -19.26 -5.75
CA LEU A 136 10.48 -20.41 -6.67
C LEU A 136 11.25 -21.64 -6.18
N ARG A 137 12.02 -21.52 -5.09
CA ARG A 137 12.75 -22.61 -4.43
C ARG A 137 12.29 -22.75 -2.97
N PHE A 138 13.11 -23.41 -2.16
CA PHE A 138 12.88 -23.63 -0.73
C PHE A 138 13.45 -22.48 0.10
N ASP A 139 12.99 -22.32 1.34
CA ASP A 139 13.39 -21.18 2.19
C ASP A 139 14.87 -21.19 2.58
N TRP A 140 15.48 -22.37 2.70
CA TRP A 140 16.92 -22.54 2.97
C TRP A 140 17.81 -22.33 1.73
N TRP A 141 17.21 -22.22 0.53
CA TRP A 141 17.89 -21.86 -0.71
C TRP A 141 16.93 -21.08 -1.62
N PRO A 142 16.65 -19.80 -1.31
CA PRO A 142 15.60 -19.06 -1.97
C PRO A 142 15.96 -18.70 -3.41
N GLN A 143 14.93 -18.59 -4.25
CA GLN A 143 14.97 -17.95 -5.57
C GLN A 143 13.84 -16.94 -5.63
N TRP A 144 14.15 -15.71 -5.24
CA TRP A 144 13.22 -14.58 -5.24
C TRP A 144 12.88 -14.17 -6.67
N HIS A 145 11.59 -14.03 -6.93
CA HIS A 145 11.07 -13.80 -8.27
C HIS A 145 9.88 -12.86 -8.26
N PHE A 146 9.97 -11.76 -9.02
CA PHE A 146 8.81 -10.90 -9.27
C PHE A 146 8.05 -11.41 -10.48
N ALA A 147 6.73 -11.44 -10.36
CA ALA A 147 5.81 -11.72 -11.46
C ALA A 147 4.63 -10.74 -11.40
N VAL A 148 3.89 -10.65 -12.50
CA VAL A 148 2.68 -9.85 -12.58
C VAL A 148 1.51 -10.79 -12.79
N ALA A 149 0.63 -10.89 -11.80
CA ALA A 149 -0.63 -11.61 -11.91
C ALA A 149 -1.61 -10.75 -12.71
N ILE A 150 -2.04 -11.28 -13.85
CA ILE A 150 -2.88 -10.60 -14.84
C ILE A 150 -4.22 -11.30 -15.05
N GLY A 151 -4.46 -12.41 -14.38
CA GLY A 151 -5.64 -13.21 -14.62
C GLY A 151 -5.76 -14.41 -13.70
N TYR A 152 -6.87 -15.09 -13.85
CA TYR A 152 -7.19 -16.32 -13.15
C TYR A 152 -8.16 -17.17 -13.98
N ASP A 153 -8.16 -18.47 -13.71
CA ASP A 153 -9.14 -19.42 -14.21
C ASP A 153 -9.69 -20.23 -13.05
N ALA A 154 -10.96 -20.02 -12.70
CA ALA A 154 -11.60 -20.72 -11.61
C ALA A 154 -11.87 -22.21 -11.91
N SER A 155 -12.08 -22.56 -13.19
CA SER A 155 -12.34 -23.94 -13.61
C SER A 155 -11.08 -24.80 -13.52
N ASP A 156 -9.97 -24.27 -14.02
CA ASP A 156 -8.66 -24.94 -13.96
C ASP A 156 -7.92 -24.68 -12.64
N ARG A 157 -8.49 -23.85 -11.76
CA ARG A 157 -7.90 -23.38 -10.50
C ARG A 157 -6.47 -22.90 -10.73
N SER A 158 -6.30 -21.92 -11.62
CA SER A 158 -5.00 -21.39 -11.99
C SER A 158 -4.94 -19.87 -11.85
N ILE A 159 -3.73 -19.36 -11.60
CA ILE A 159 -3.39 -17.93 -11.67
C ILE A 159 -2.58 -17.72 -12.94
N ILE A 160 -2.93 -16.68 -13.70
CA ILE A 160 -2.33 -16.36 -14.99
C ILE A 160 -1.33 -15.21 -14.79
N LEU A 161 -0.06 -15.47 -15.08
CA LEU A 161 1.07 -14.61 -14.75
C LEU A 161 1.87 -14.21 -16.00
N HIS A 162 2.34 -12.97 -16.06
CA HIS A 162 3.56 -12.66 -16.79
C HIS A 162 4.77 -12.94 -15.87
N THR A 163 5.61 -13.90 -16.25
CA THR A 163 6.68 -14.41 -15.38
C THR A 163 7.86 -14.95 -16.18
N GLY A 164 9.09 -14.58 -15.81
CA GLY A 164 10.27 -15.03 -16.56
C GLY A 164 10.19 -14.62 -18.04
N THR A 165 10.50 -15.54 -18.93
CA THR A 165 10.32 -15.40 -20.38
C THR A 165 8.95 -15.86 -20.89
N GLN A 166 8.00 -16.14 -19.98
CA GLN A 166 6.69 -16.69 -20.32
C GLN A 166 5.58 -15.62 -20.20
N GLU A 167 4.90 -15.40 -21.32
CA GLU A 167 3.71 -14.57 -21.41
C GLU A 167 2.47 -15.39 -21.02
N ARG A 168 1.53 -14.83 -20.23
CA ARG A 168 0.26 -15.49 -19.82
C ARG A 168 0.47 -16.93 -19.32
N HIS A 169 1.50 -17.15 -18.53
CA HIS A 169 1.79 -18.46 -17.93
C HIS A 169 0.69 -18.83 -16.94
N GLU A 170 0.02 -19.96 -17.18
CA GLU A 170 -0.96 -20.51 -16.25
C GLU A 170 -0.25 -21.36 -15.20
N GLN A 171 -0.29 -20.91 -13.96
CA GLN A 171 0.27 -21.62 -12.82
C GLN A 171 -0.86 -22.18 -11.97
N ALA A 172 -0.85 -23.49 -11.73
CA ALA A 172 -1.82 -24.13 -10.83
C ALA A 172 -1.83 -23.47 -9.45
N LEU A 173 -3.02 -23.29 -8.87
CA LEU A 173 -3.21 -22.53 -7.64
C LEU A 173 -2.33 -23.05 -6.49
N GLU A 174 -2.21 -24.38 -6.37
CA GLU A 174 -1.42 -25.01 -5.32
C GLU A 174 0.06 -24.61 -5.42
N VAL A 175 0.60 -24.52 -6.64
CA VAL A 175 1.98 -24.10 -6.89
C VAL A 175 2.14 -22.61 -6.65
N PHE A 176 1.17 -21.80 -7.10
CA PHE A 176 1.17 -20.36 -6.86
C PHE A 176 1.19 -20.05 -5.36
N MET A 177 0.23 -20.60 -4.61
CA MET A 177 0.12 -20.39 -3.16
C MET A 177 1.37 -20.86 -2.42
N ALA A 178 1.92 -22.03 -2.76
CA ALA A 178 3.13 -22.53 -2.09
C ALA A 178 4.37 -21.66 -2.33
N THR A 179 4.50 -21.04 -3.51
CA THR A 179 5.64 -20.16 -3.82
C THR A 179 5.43 -18.73 -3.33
N TRP A 180 4.18 -18.28 -3.25
CA TRP A 180 3.79 -16.96 -2.73
C TRP A 180 3.86 -16.91 -1.20
N ASP A 181 3.46 -17.98 -0.51
CA ASP A 181 3.49 -18.09 0.95
C ASP A 181 4.90 -17.97 1.51
N ARG A 182 5.88 -18.62 0.86
CA ARG A 182 7.31 -18.48 1.16
C ARG A 182 7.87 -17.06 0.99
N ALA A 183 7.11 -16.16 0.36
CA ALA A 183 7.43 -14.75 0.18
C ALA A 183 6.56 -13.83 1.04
N ASP A 184 5.96 -14.37 2.10
CA ASP A 184 5.04 -13.73 3.03
C ASP A 184 3.76 -13.25 2.35
N ASN A 185 3.34 -13.94 1.28
CA ASN A 185 2.19 -13.55 0.44
C ASN A 185 2.24 -12.07 0.00
N TRP A 186 3.45 -11.56 -0.25
CA TRP A 186 3.61 -10.15 -0.62
C TRP A 186 3.01 -9.87 -1.99
N ALA A 187 2.14 -8.88 -2.04
CA ALA A 187 1.50 -8.40 -3.26
C ALA A 187 1.17 -6.91 -3.15
N ALA A 188 1.17 -6.22 -4.28
CA ALA A 188 0.76 -4.82 -4.36
C ALA A 188 0.14 -4.50 -5.72
N VAL A 189 -0.80 -3.55 -5.72
CA VAL A 189 -1.23 -2.86 -6.94
C VAL A 189 -0.51 -1.51 -7.03
N ILE A 190 -0.28 -1.06 -8.26
CA ILE A 190 0.37 0.22 -8.56
C ILE A 190 -0.59 0.99 -9.45
N LEU A 191 -1.17 2.05 -8.92
CA LEU A 191 -2.24 2.81 -9.56
C LEU A 191 -1.93 4.30 -9.54
N PRO A 192 -2.46 5.09 -10.49
CA PRO A 192 -2.51 6.54 -10.34
C PRO A 192 -3.25 6.96 -9.07
N PRO A 193 -2.84 8.08 -8.45
CA PRO A 193 -3.38 8.53 -7.17
C PRO A 193 -4.87 8.94 -7.23
N ASP A 194 -5.41 9.17 -8.42
CA ASP A 194 -6.84 9.47 -8.67
C ASP A 194 -7.71 8.20 -8.74
N ARG A 195 -7.11 7.01 -8.61
CA ARG A 195 -7.82 5.72 -8.64
C ARG A 195 -7.68 4.96 -7.32
N LEU A 196 -8.81 4.42 -6.84
CA LEU A 196 -8.86 3.56 -5.67
C LEU A 196 -8.59 2.10 -6.08
N PRO A 197 -7.74 1.36 -5.33
CA PRO A 197 -7.73 -0.09 -5.36
C PRO A 197 -9.12 -0.67 -5.07
N ALA A 198 -9.47 -1.80 -5.66
CA ALA A 198 -10.77 -2.45 -5.42
C ALA A 198 -10.92 -2.91 -3.96
N THR A 199 -9.79 -3.24 -3.33
CA THR A 199 -9.68 -3.75 -1.96
C THR A 199 -9.24 -2.67 -0.96
N ALA A 200 -9.41 -1.39 -1.33
CA ALA A 200 -8.89 -0.28 -0.57
C ALA A 200 -9.52 -0.19 0.83
N GLN A 201 -8.67 -0.16 1.86
CA GLN A 201 -9.05 0.14 3.24
C GLN A 201 -8.50 1.51 3.64
N PRO A 202 -9.25 2.32 4.42
CA PRO A 202 -8.91 3.72 4.64
C PRO A 202 -7.50 3.92 5.19
N LEU A 203 -7.15 3.24 6.29
CA LEU A 203 -5.84 3.40 6.93
C LEU A 203 -4.70 2.99 5.99
N ARG A 204 -4.85 1.88 5.28
CA ARG A 204 -3.79 1.37 4.40
C ARG A 204 -3.58 2.30 3.19
N TYR A 205 -4.66 2.79 2.60
CA TYR A 205 -4.58 3.74 1.48
C TYR A 205 -3.98 5.08 1.93
N LEU A 206 -4.38 5.59 3.09
CA LEU A 206 -3.83 6.82 3.67
C LEU A 206 -2.34 6.69 3.99
N THR A 207 -1.88 5.53 4.46
CA THR A 207 -0.44 5.25 4.59
C THR A 207 0.27 5.30 3.24
N SER A 208 -0.30 4.71 2.18
CA SER A 208 0.26 4.81 0.82
C SER A 208 0.29 6.25 0.28
N ALA A 209 -0.69 7.09 0.63
CA ALA A 209 -0.70 8.51 0.30
C ALA A 209 0.37 9.30 1.08
N ASN A 210 0.51 9.04 2.37
CA ASN A 210 1.57 9.60 3.21
C ASN A 210 2.97 9.19 2.73
N ASP A 211 3.11 7.99 2.20
CA ASP A 211 4.37 7.53 1.60
C ASP A 211 4.75 8.34 0.35
N LEU A 212 3.78 8.82 -0.44
CA LEU A 212 4.04 9.76 -1.52
C LEU A 212 4.44 11.13 -0.97
N GLU A 213 3.76 11.61 0.08
CA GLU A 213 4.06 12.90 0.73
C GLU A 213 5.50 12.92 1.28
N THR A 214 5.84 11.94 2.11
CA THR A 214 7.15 11.86 2.80
C THR A 214 8.32 11.63 1.85
N THR A 215 8.05 11.14 0.62
CA THR A 215 9.05 11.02 -0.45
C THR A 215 9.06 12.22 -1.42
N GLY A 216 8.38 13.32 -1.06
CA GLY A 216 8.38 14.58 -1.81
C GLY A 216 7.49 14.58 -3.05
N ARG A 217 6.69 13.53 -3.28
CA ARG A 217 5.73 13.44 -4.40
C ARG A 217 4.42 14.14 -4.05
N THR A 218 4.54 15.41 -3.66
CA THR A 218 3.44 16.21 -3.09
C THR A 218 2.25 16.38 -4.02
N ILE A 219 2.44 16.48 -5.34
CA ILE A 219 1.33 16.51 -6.31
C ILE A 219 0.53 15.20 -6.27
N ALA A 220 1.22 14.06 -6.37
CA ALA A 220 0.57 12.75 -6.32
C ALA A 220 -0.05 12.47 -4.95
N ALA A 221 0.60 12.88 -3.87
CA ALA A 221 0.07 12.74 -2.51
C ALA A 221 -1.21 13.58 -2.30
N THR A 222 -1.23 14.82 -2.80
CA THR A 222 -2.42 15.69 -2.74
C THR A 222 -3.58 15.04 -3.48
N GLU A 223 -3.33 14.48 -4.67
CA GLU A 223 -4.34 13.78 -5.45
C GLU A 223 -4.84 12.51 -4.71
N ALA A 224 -3.93 11.73 -4.12
CA ALA A 224 -4.30 10.56 -3.34
C ALA A 224 -5.14 10.95 -2.10
N TYR A 225 -4.76 12.00 -1.38
CA TYR A 225 -5.57 12.48 -0.26
C TYR A 225 -6.94 12.99 -0.69
N ARG A 226 -7.05 13.63 -1.87
CA ARG A 226 -8.34 14.04 -2.44
C ARG A 226 -9.22 12.82 -2.74
N THR A 227 -8.65 11.79 -3.34
CA THR A 227 -9.33 10.51 -3.58
C THR A 227 -9.77 9.86 -2.27
N ALA A 228 -8.91 9.84 -1.25
CA ALA A 228 -9.23 9.31 0.08
C ALA A 228 -10.34 10.10 0.78
N GLU A 229 -10.35 11.42 0.66
CA GLU A 229 -11.38 12.28 1.26
C GLU A 229 -12.77 12.01 0.65
N GLN A 230 -12.83 11.76 -0.65
CA GLN A 230 -14.07 11.40 -1.34
C GLN A 230 -14.55 10.00 -0.94
N ALA A 231 -13.63 9.04 -0.84
CA ALA A 231 -13.95 7.65 -0.52
C ALA A 231 -14.36 7.45 0.94
N TRP A 232 -13.67 8.13 1.85
CA TRP A 232 -13.84 8.01 3.28
C TRP A 232 -13.95 9.39 3.92
N PRO A 233 -15.10 10.06 3.76
CA PRO A 233 -15.29 11.41 4.28
C PRO A 233 -15.06 11.49 5.79
N ASP A 234 -15.29 10.42 6.54
CA ASP A 234 -15.15 10.39 7.99
C ASP A 234 -13.71 10.11 8.48
N GLN A 235 -12.72 10.16 7.58
CA GLN A 235 -11.31 10.01 7.93
C GLN A 235 -10.60 11.38 7.93
N PRO A 236 -10.12 11.87 9.08
CA PRO A 236 -9.52 13.21 9.18
C PRO A 236 -8.16 13.32 8.47
N ALA A 237 -7.43 12.21 8.36
CA ALA A 237 -6.07 12.21 7.83
C ALA A 237 -5.97 12.72 6.38
N ALA A 238 -7.01 12.53 5.56
CA ALA A 238 -7.04 13.03 4.19
C ALA A 238 -7.04 14.56 4.11
N ILE A 239 -7.86 15.22 4.93
CA ILE A 239 -7.93 16.69 4.98
C ILE A 239 -6.66 17.24 5.64
N MET A 240 -6.17 16.57 6.69
CA MET A 240 -4.93 16.94 7.37
C MET A 240 -3.72 16.87 6.43
N GLY A 241 -3.57 15.79 5.65
CA GLY A 241 -2.48 15.62 4.69
C GLY A 241 -2.46 16.72 3.62
N GLN A 242 -3.62 17.08 3.07
CA GLN A 242 -3.72 18.21 2.12
C GLN A 242 -3.28 19.54 2.76
N GLY A 243 -3.71 19.82 4.00
CA GLY A 243 -3.29 21.00 4.73
C GLY A 243 -1.79 21.02 5.04
N ASN A 244 -1.22 19.88 5.41
CA ASN A 244 0.21 19.74 5.68
C ASN A 244 1.06 19.98 4.41
N ILE A 245 0.64 19.45 3.27
CA ILE A 245 1.31 19.69 1.99
C ILE A 245 1.24 21.18 1.61
N ALA A 246 0.06 21.80 1.72
CA ALA A 246 -0.11 23.23 1.44
C ALA A 246 0.80 24.09 2.35
N TRP A 247 0.87 23.73 3.64
CA TRP A 247 1.76 24.38 4.60
C TRP A 247 3.23 24.23 4.22
N GLN A 248 3.69 23.01 3.88
CA GLN A 248 5.07 22.75 3.46
C GLN A 248 5.45 23.55 2.20
N GLN A 249 4.49 23.79 1.30
CA GLN A 249 4.68 24.57 0.08
C GLN A 249 4.56 26.09 0.30
N GLY A 250 4.35 26.56 1.53
CA GLY A 250 4.18 27.98 1.85
C GLY A 250 2.82 28.56 1.42
N GLN A 251 1.87 27.73 1.02
CA GLN A 251 0.51 28.13 0.65
C GLN A 251 -0.34 28.27 1.92
N VAL A 252 0.03 29.24 2.76
CA VAL A 252 -0.53 29.42 4.10
C VAL A 252 -2.05 29.58 4.08
N ASP A 253 -2.59 30.33 3.12
CA ASP A 253 -4.03 30.55 2.99
C ASP A 253 -4.79 29.26 2.67
N LEU A 254 -4.22 28.40 1.83
CA LEU A 254 -4.81 27.11 1.50
C LEU A 254 -4.71 26.14 2.69
N ALA A 255 -3.57 26.14 3.39
CA ALA A 255 -3.39 25.35 4.60
C ALA A 255 -4.43 25.72 5.67
N ALA A 256 -4.62 27.02 5.93
CA ALA A 256 -5.64 27.51 6.85
C ALA A 256 -7.05 27.05 6.45
N GLN A 257 -7.40 27.09 5.16
CA GLN A 257 -8.70 26.60 4.68
C GLN A 257 -8.89 25.10 4.93
N HIS A 258 -7.88 24.27 4.67
CA HIS A 258 -7.96 22.83 4.98
C HIS A 258 -8.10 22.58 6.47
N PHE A 259 -7.32 23.27 7.31
CA PHE A 259 -7.41 23.07 8.76
C PHE A 259 -8.71 23.62 9.36
N LEU A 260 -9.27 24.72 8.85
CA LEU A 260 -10.61 25.20 9.21
C LEU A 260 -11.69 24.15 8.90
N ARG A 261 -11.63 23.55 7.70
CA ARG A 261 -12.56 22.46 7.32
C ARG A 261 -12.37 21.23 8.20
N LEU A 262 -11.12 20.90 8.52
CA LEU A 262 -10.78 19.78 9.39
C LEU A 262 -11.35 19.96 10.80
N THR A 263 -11.17 21.14 11.41
CA THR A 263 -11.67 21.42 12.76
C THR A 263 -13.19 21.54 12.81
N ALA A 264 -13.82 22.03 11.74
CA ALA A 264 -15.28 22.03 11.64
C ALA A 264 -15.87 20.61 11.56
N LYS A 265 -15.21 19.71 10.81
CA LYS A 265 -15.70 18.33 10.61
C LYS A 265 -15.31 17.38 11.73
N PHE A 266 -14.12 17.55 12.30
CA PHE A 266 -13.53 16.72 13.34
C PHE A 266 -13.12 17.58 14.53
N PRO A 267 -14.09 18.18 15.25
CA PRO A 267 -13.79 19.17 16.26
C PRO A 267 -12.97 18.61 17.43
N ASN A 268 -13.08 17.32 17.73
CA ASN A 268 -12.32 16.69 18.81
C ASN A 268 -10.90 16.25 18.40
N LEU A 269 -10.40 16.67 17.23
CA LEU A 269 -9.05 16.37 16.77
C LEU A 269 -8.09 17.51 17.11
N ALA A 270 -7.42 17.41 18.26
CA ALA A 270 -6.50 18.44 18.75
C ALA A 270 -5.43 18.86 17.73
N ALA A 271 -4.86 17.91 16.98
CA ALA A 271 -3.85 18.19 15.97
C ALA A 271 -4.35 19.12 14.84
N GLY A 272 -5.64 19.05 14.48
CA GLY A 272 -6.22 19.96 13.48
C GLY A 272 -6.25 21.41 13.98
N TRP A 273 -6.62 21.61 15.24
CA TRP A 273 -6.62 22.92 15.89
C TRP A 273 -5.21 23.50 16.05
N ASN A 274 -4.23 22.67 16.42
CA ASN A 274 -2.84 23.10 16.51
C ASN A 274 -2.31 23.57 15.14
N ASN A 275 -2.56 22.79 14.09
CA ASN A 275 -2.13 23.16 12.74
C ASN A 275 -2.83 24.43 12.25
N LEU A 276 -4.12 24.60 12.56
CA LEU A 276 -4.86 25.83 12.28
C LEU A 276 -4.25 27.03 13.02
N ALA A 277 -3.85 26.87 14.29
CA ALA A 277 -3.24 27.94 15.08
C ALA A 277 -1.95 28.48 14.44
N HIS A 278 -1.08 27.59 13.95
CA HIS A 278 0.14 27.96 13.25
C HIS A 278 -0.13 28.64 11.90
N ALA A 279 -1.10 28.13 11.14
CA ALA A 279 -1.50 28.75 9.88
C ALA A 279 -2.02 30.18 10.11
N LEU A 280 -2.92 30.37 11.07
CA LEU A 280 -3.48 31.69 11.42
C LEU A 280 -2.44 32.65 11.99
N ALA A 281 -1.49 32.18 12.79
CA ALA A 281 -0.38 33.01 13.28
C ALA A 281 0.43 33.56 12.10
N THR A 282 0.67 32.72 11.10
CA THR A 282 1.41 33.07 9.90
C THR A 282 0.63 34.05 9.02
N GLN A 283 -0.71 33.98 8.99
CA GLN A 283 -1.55 34.97 8.32
C GLN A 283 -1.65 36.30 9.07
N GLY A 284 -1.15 36.41 10.31
CA GLY A 284 -1.32 37.60 11.15
C GLY A 284 -2.65 37.64 11.93
N CYS A 285 -3.40 36.54 11.95
CA CYS A 285 -4.65 36.38 12.69
C CYS A 285 -4.42 36.01 14.16
N ALA A 286 -3.74 36.87 14.90
CA ALA A 286 -3.22 36.55 16.23
C ALA A 286 -4.28 36.14 17.26
N THR A 287 -5.47 36.74 17.23
CA THR A 287 -6.57 36.36 18.13
C THR A 287 -7.10 34.98 17.81
N ALA A 288 -7.45 34.73 16.54
CA ALA A 288 -7.96 33.43 16.10
C ALA A 288 -6.91 32.32 16.30
N SER A 289 -5.64 32.62 16.06
CA SER A 289 -4.52 31.71 16.32
C SER A 289 -4.47 31.26 17.79
N ARG A 290 -4.52 32.20 18.75
CA ARG A 290 -4.55 31.87 20.18
C ARG A 290 -5.79 31.06 20.57
N THR A 291 -6.95 31.38 20.01
CA THR A 291 -8.16 30.58 20.24
C THR A 291 -7.96 29.15 19.77
N ALA A 292 -7.48 28.95 18.54
CA ALA A 292 -7.22 27.61 18.00
C ALA A 292 -6.21 26.82 18.84
N ALA A 293 -5.11 27.46 19.28
CA ALA A 293 -4.12 26.82 20.16
C ALA A 293 -4.73 26.40 21.50
N SER A 294 -5.58 27.26 22.08
CA SER A 294 -6.32 26.93 23.30
C SER A 294 -7.29 25.77 23.10
N CYS A 295 -7.97 25.68 21.94
CA CYS A 295 -8.83 24.54 21.64
C CYS A 295 -8.02 23.24 21.56
N ALA A 296 -6.83 23.26 20.92
CA ALA A 296 -5.95 22.10 20.83
C ALA A 296 -5.52 21.60 22.22
N SER A 297 -5.09 22.51 23.09
CA SER A 297 -4.67 22.20 24.47
C SER A 297 -5.84 21.72 25.34
N ALA A 298 -7.04 22.26 25.15
CA ALA A 298 -8.22 21.79 25.88
C ALA A 298 -8.61 20.35 25.53
N ILE A 299 -8.32 19.89 24.30
CA ILE A 299 -8.62 18.53 23.83
C ILE A 299 -7.50 17.55 24.22
N ASP A 300 -6.24 17.93 24.06
CA ASP A 300 -5.07 17.09 24.36
C ASP A 300 -3.97 17.93 25.05
N PRO A 301 -4.10 18.19 26.36
CA PRO A 301 -3.19 19.05 27.11
C PRO A 301 -1.81 18.42 27.36
N GLU A 302 -1.70 17.09 27.26
CA GLU A 302 -0.41 16.40 27.39
C GLU A 302 0.46 16.65 26.16
N ARG A 303 -0.16 16.76 24.98
CA ARG A 303 0.54 16.97 23.72
C ARG A 303 0.71 18.44 23.34
N PHE A 304 -0.27 19.29 23.65
CA PHE A 304 -0.29 20.70 23.23
C PHE A 304 -0.44 21.64 24.43
N ASP A 305 0.51 22.56 24.60
CA ASP A 305 0.56 23.52 25.72
C ASP A 305 -0.28 24.80 25.49
N GLY A 306 -0.88 24.93 24.31
CA GLY A 306 -1.68 26.09 23.91
C GLY A 306 -0.86 27.32 23.53
N ASN A 307 0.47 27.22 23.48
CA ASN A 307 1.34 28.32 23.08
C ASN A 307 1.56 28.33 21.57
N VAL A 308 1.42 29.49 20.96
CA VAL A 308 1.72 29.70 19.53
C VAL A 308 2.40 31.05 19.34
N GLN A 309 3.57 31.02 18.70
CA GLN A 309 4.32 32.24 18.38
C GLN A 309 3.58 33.03 17.31
N ASN A 310 3.26 34.28 17.62
CA ASN A 310 2.68 35.22 16.69
C ASN A 310 3.68 36.34 16.43
N ASP A 311 3.91 36.65 15.16
CA ASP A 311 4.74 37.77 14.75
C ASP A 311 3.92 39.06 14.85
N SER A 312 4.23 39.90 15.84
CA SER A 312 3.52 41.16 16.09
C SER A 312 3.71 42.20 14.99
N ASP A 313 4.74 42.02 14.16
CA ASP A 313 5.15 43.01 13.16
C ASP A 313 4.54 42.72 11.78
N ARG A 314 3.80 41.61 11.64
CA ARG A 314 3.04 41.33 10.41
C ARG A 314 1.83 42.24 10.28
N PRO A 315 1.56 42.76 9.07
CA PRO A 315 0.33 43.49 8.79
C PRO A 315 -0.89 42.64 9.17
N ARG A 316 -1.87 43.26 9.84
CA ARG A 316 -3.13 42.59 10.14
C ARG A 316 -3.85 42.26 8.83
N PRO A 317 -4.27 41.01 8.61
CA PRO A 317 -5.09 40.67 7.46
C PRO A 317 -6.46 41.33 7.57
N VAL A 318 -7.12 41.51 6.42
CA VAL A 318 -8.41 42.22 6.34
C VAL A 318 -9.54 41.42 7.01
N GLU A 319 -9.45 40.09 7.03
CA GLU A 319 -10.47 39.22 7.61
C GLU A 319 -9.82 38.01 8.30
N CYS A 320 -10.21 37.77 9.57
CA CYS A 320 -9.79 36.61 10.34
C CYS A 320 -11.03 35.80 10.76
N PRO A 321 -10.97 34.46 10.73
CA PRO A 321 -12.10 33.64 11.13
C PRO A 321 -12.39 33.78 12.62
N ALA A 322 -13.67 33.84 12.97
CA ALA A 322 -14.11 33.59 14.33
C ALA A 322 -14.13 32.07 14.56
N LEU A 323 -13.59 31.63 15.70
CA LEU A 323 -13.46 30.22 16.04
C LEU A 323 -14.14 29.95 17.38
N ASP A 324 -14.89 28.86 17.43
CA ASP A 324 -15.49 28.32 18.64
C ASP A 324 -14.85 26.97 18.96
N CYS A 325 -14.33 26.82 20.18
CA CYS A 325 -13.82 25.52 20.61
C CYS A 325 -14.99 24.54 20.82
N PRO A 326 -14.78 23.23 20.58
CA PRO A 326 -15.76 22.24 20.99
C PRO A 326 -15.93 22.24 22.51
N THR A 327 -17.16 22.01 22.95
CA THR A 327 -17.41 21.61 24.34
C THR A 327 -16.71 20.27 24.62
N PRO A 328 -15.92 20.16 25.71
CA PRO A 328 -15.27 18.91 26.07
C PRO A 328 -16.30 17.78 26.18
N ILE A 329 -16.03 16.65 25.52
CA ILE A 329 -16.77 15.42 25.77
C ILE A 329 -16.13 14.79 27.02
N HIS A 330 -16.80 14.93 28.15
CA HIS A 330 -16.44 14.24 29.40
C HIS A 330 -16.65 12.73 29.29
#